data_AF-A0A509LNJ8-F1
#
_entry.id   AF-A0A509LNJ8-F1
#
_cell.length_a   1.000
_cell.length_b   1.000
_cell.length_c   1.000
_cell.angle_alpha   90.00
_cell.angle_beta   90.00
_cell.angle_gamma   90.00
#
_symmetry.space_group_name_H-M   'P 1'
#
loop_
_entity.id
_entity.type
_entity.pdbx_description
1 polymer ?
#
loop_
_entity_poly.entity_id
_entity_poly.type
_entity_poly.pdbx_seq_one_letter_code
_entity_poly.pdbx_strand_id
1 'polypeptide(L)'
;MRFMTALIIAGLVGLLTGCGGGLPKELKKEVKSLPNVIKTVKSQVDKHKDQYKNLTKSPEFKDIERFAVKENWAQKFQLAQKELTRAKTLYNKDLKPLVSKNKIELAPQVKEQVSRIKKVIQDADGLSRYPVSRFSKIKKTIYNMESLQSRAKNNAEHIDRITNKIKTGPVAKADADFPDLTDKINTRFAPLSKLERESRDHLSVVKSVFESHAAGSSEADYAAFTDSSDALLQGLAQAKVLETKITTEMTQLYSSYTKILKDMKEEYFVTIKRESWNENSDYYDPRFATFQRQVSPEAYEALTAEKLDTIAAITAGFTGSKLSTKIGNNLWKELSINPTEQWPGRGHNAASFWVENAKEAYFHRYLLEENGETKETDWKQVDASFYDANFEHLGMAILAKPYGVFEEDQLTQAAPPGMAYVGNSQYGEWKKDNTGNQFWSWYGKYALFSMLFSSRPSYYSRNSWNGWNNNYRHQKPYFGKTQNGFQKYGTFGTNVKKSPGFQSTSFAKSGGFKSQTSSVRGAGANLRGGGPKSKGK
;
A
#
# COMPACT_ATOMS: atom_id res chain seq x y z
N MET A 1 1.62 -29.73 -20.88
CA MET A 1 0.42 -28.90 -20.59
C MET A 1 0.58 -28.25 -19.24
N ARG A 2 0.88 -26.95 -19.25
CA ARG A 2 1.12 -26.12 -18.06
C ARG A 2 -0.19 -25.40 -17.72
N PHE A 3 -0.86 -25.79 -16.64
CA PHE A 3 -1.87 -24.95 -16.00
C PHE A 3 -1.26 -24.37 -14.73
N MET A 4 -0.58 -23.23 -14.88
CA MET A 4 -0.31 -22.31 -13.78
C MET A 4 -0.41 -20.90 -14.35
N THR A 5 -1.64 -20.41 -14.36
CA THR A 5 -1.95 -19.00 -14.59
C THR A 5 -1.75 -18.26 -13.27
N ALA A 6 -1.10 -17.10 -13.39
CA ALA A 6 -0.83 -16.14 -12.33
C ALA A 6 -2.07 -15.82 -11.50
N LEU A 7 -1.91 -15.79 -10.16
CA LEU A 7 -2.88 -15.13 -9.29
C LEU A 7 -2.36 -13.73 -8.97
N ILE A 8 -2.96 -12.75 -9.63
CA ILE A 8 -2.80 -11.32 -9.41
C ILE A 8 -3.35 -10.98 -8.03
N ILE A 9 -2.58 -10.23 -7.25
CA ILE A 9 -3.01 -9.58 -6.02
C ILE A 9 -3.96 -8.44 -6.43
N ALA A 10 -5.26 -8.63 -6.25
CA ALA A 10 -6.25 -7.57 -6.34
C ALA A 10 -7.40 -7.87 -5.37
N GLY A 11 -7.76 -6.88 -4.55
CA GLY A 11 -9.02 -6.89 -3.81
C GLY A 11 -8.91 -6.44 -2.35
N LEU A 12 -8.73 -5.13 -2.13
CA LEU A 12 -8.95 -4.49 -0.84
C LEU A 12 -9.94 -3.33 -1.08
N VAL A 13 -11.23 -3.65 -1.16
CA VAL A 13 -12.34 -2.67 -1.12
C VAL A 13 -13.56 -3.29 -0.45
N GLY A 14 -14.06 -2.61 0.60
CA GLY A 14 -15.47 -2.52 0.94
C GLY A 14 -16.06 -3.54 1.91
N LEU A 15 -16.10 -3.21 3.20
CA LEU A 15 -17.07 -3.78 4.15
C LEU A 15 -17.48 -2.72 5.18
N LEU A 16 -18.52 -1.95 4.88
CA LEU A 16 -19.47 -1.44 5.88
C LEU A 16 -20.84 -1.22 5.21
N THR A 17 -21.81 -2.08 5.54
CA THR A 17 -23.24 -1.77 5.75
C THR A 17 -23.93 -3.03 6.28
N GLY A 18 -24.81 -2.84 7.26
CA GLY A 18 -25.27 -3.87 8.19
C GLY A 18 -26.37 -4.81 7.71
N CYS A 19 -26.64 -5.79 8.60
CA CYS A 19 -27.72 -6.77 8.67
C CYS A 19 -27.63 -8.00 7.73
N GLY A 20 -27.15 -9.12 8.29
CA GLY A 20 -27.42 -10.48 7.80
C GLY A 20 -26.42 -11.11 6.83
N GLY A 21 -25.31 -10.44 6.51
CA GLY A 21 -24.28 -10.99 5.62
C GLY A 21 -23.49 -12.11 6.31
N GLY A 22 -23.79 -13.38 6.00
CA GLY A 22 -22.93 -14.49 6.42
C GLY A 22 -21.55 -14.47 5.75
N LEU A 23 -20.78 -15.55 5.85
CA LEU A 23 -19.44 -15.61 5.22
C LEU A 23 -19.51 -15.27 3.71
N PRO A 24 -18.49 -14.57 3.15
CA PRO A 24 -18.45 -14.21 1.73
C PRO A 24 -18.66 -15.42 0.80
N LYS A 25 -19.41 -15.23 -0.30
CA LYS A 25 -19.74 -16.32 -1.24
C LYS A 25 -18.50 -17.02 -1.81
N GLU A 26 -17.48 -16.26 -2.18
CA GLU A 26 -16.22 -16.81 -2.69
C GLU A 26 -15.49 -17.67 -1.66
N LEU A 27 -15.44 -17.21 -0.41
CA LEU A 27 -14.83 -17.98 0.68
C LEU A 27 -15.58 -19.29 0.93
N LYS A 28 -16.92 -19.29 0.86
CA LYS A 28 -17.73 -20.52 0.96
C LYS A 28 -17.46 -21.48 -0.19
N LYS A 29 -17.31 -20.96 -1.42
CA LYS A 29 -17.00 -21.76 -2.62
C LYS A 29 -15.62 -22.41 -2.49
N GLU A 30 -14.64 -21.65 -2.01
CA GLU A 30 -13.29 -22.13 -1.76
C GLU A 30 -13.28 -23.26 -0.71
N VAL A 31 -13.96 -23.08 0.43
CA VAL A 31 -14.11 -24.12 1.46
C VAL A 31 -14.77 -25.38 0.90
N LYS A 32 -15.85 -25.24 0.12
CA LYS A 32 -16.55 -26.38 -0.49
C LYS A 32 -15.67 -27.16 -1.47
N SER A 33 -14.67 -26.52 -2.08
CA SER A 33 -13.76 -27.18 -3.02
C SER A 33 -12.70 -28.05 -2.34
N LEU A 34 -12.33 -27.77 -1.09
CA LEU A 34 -11.18 -28.40 -0.41
C LEU A 34 -11.26 -29.94 -0.33
N PRO A 35 -12.41 -30.58 -0.01
CA PRO A 35 -12.49 -32.05 0.00
C PRO A 35 -12.17 -32.67 -1.36
N ASN A 36 -12.62 -32.05 -2.45
CA ASN A 36 -12.32 -32.51 -3.80
C ASN A 36 -10.84 -32.32 -4.13
N VAL A 37 -10.24 -31.20 -3.73
CA VAL A 37 -8.79 -30.97 -3.90
C VAL A 37 -7.98 -32.02 -3.13
N ILE A 38 -8.35 -32.34 -1.88
CA ILE A 38 -7.69 -33.41 -1.09
C ILE A 38 -7.79 -34.76 -1.80
N LYS A 39 -8.98 -35.11 -2.33
CA LYS A 39 -9.18 -36.35 -3.09
C LYS A 39 -8.33 -36.40 -4.36
N THR A 40 -8.29 -35.30 -5.11
CA THR A 40 -7.47 -35.18 -6.33
C THR A 40 -5.99 -35.37 -6.02
N VAL A 41 -5.47 -34.67 -5.01
CA VAL A 41 -4.06 -34.81 -4.62
C VAL A 41 -3.77 -36.21 -4.09
N LYS A 42 -4.69 -36.85 -3.36
CA LYS A 42 -4.53 -38.27 -2.98
C LYS A 42 -4.32 -39.18 -4.19
N SER A 43 -5.15 -39.03 -5.23
CA SER A 43 -4.99 -39.80 -6.47
C SER A 43 -3.66 -39.51 -7.16
N GLN A 44 -3.17 -38.26 -7.12
CA GLN A 44 -1.85 -37.91 -7.62
C GLN A 44 -0.72 -38.56 -6.81
N VAL A 45 -0.81 -38.58 -5.47
CA VAL A 45 0.15 -39.26 -4.60
C VAL A 45 0.25 -40.75 -4.95
N ASP A 46 -0.90 -41.42 -5.12
CA ASP A 46 -0.93 -42.84 -5.49
C ASP A 46 -0.31 -43.06 -6.88
N LYS A 47 -0.62 -42.20 -7.85
CA LYS A 47 0.00 -42.23 -9.18
C LYS A 47 1.52 -42.05 -9.13
N HIS A 48 2.03 -41.06 -8.40
CA HIS A 48 3.48 -40.85 -8.27
C HIS A 48 4.16 -42.03 -7.58
N LYS A 49 3.50 -42.65 -6.60
CA LYS A 49 4.00 -43.86 -5.93
C LYS A 49 4.13 -45.03 -6.90
N ASP A 50 3.13 -45.25 -7.76
CA ASP A 50 3.20 -46.33 -8.75
C ASP A 50 4.21 -46.05 -9.86
N GLN A 51 4.35 -44.79 -10.28
CA GLN A 51 5.44 -44.37 -11.17
C GLN A 51 6.81 -44.66 -10.55
N TYR A 52 7.00 -44.36 -9.26
CA TYR A 52 8.24 -44.68 -8.55
C TYR A 52 8.50 -46.19 -8.45
N LYS A 53 7.48 -47.02 -8.16
CA LYS A 53 7.63 -48.48 -8.15
C LYS A 53 8.02 -49.06 -9.51
N ASN A 54 7.51 -48.48 -10.60
CA ASN A 54 7.89 -48.91 -11.94
C ASN A 54 9.33 -48.46 -12.26
N LEU A 55 9.67 -47.24 -11.84
CA LEU A 55 11.02 -46.71 -11.98
C LEU A 55 12.06 -47.56 -11.23
N THR A 56 11.78 -48.03 -10.02
CA THR A 56 12.72 -48.88 -9.24
C THR A 56 13.05 -50.21 -9.91
N LYS A 57 12.28 -50.62 -10.93
CA LYS A 57 12.53 -51.84 -11.72
C LYS A 57 13.38 -51.57 -12.97
N SER A 58 13.62 -50.30 -13.32
CA SER A 58 14.34 -49.95 -14.53
C SER A 58 15.86 -50.11 -14.33
N PRO A 59 16.62 -50.50 -15.38
CA PRO A 59 18.07 -50.61 -15.29
C PRO A 59 18.74 -49.30 -14.84
N GLU A 60 18.25 -48.16 -15.29
CA GLU A 60 18.84 -46.85 -15.01
C GLU A 60 18.57 -46.35 -13.58
N PHE A 61 17.68 -47.02 -12.83
CA PHE A 61 17.51 -46.72 -11.41
C PHE A 61 18.67 -47.26 -10.58
N LYS A 62 19.33 -48.34 -11.00
CA LYS A 62 20.44 -48.97 -10.27
C LYS A 62 21.58 -47.97 -10.01
N ASP A 63 21.89 -47.13 -10.99
CA ASP A 63 22.96 -46.13 -10.90
C ASP A 63 22.64 -44.98 -9.91
N ILE A 64 21.37 -44.84 -9.52
CA ILE A 64 20.86 -43.73 -8.68
C ILE A 64 20.28 -44.25 -7.35
N GLU A 65 20.15 -45.56 -7.17
CA GLU A 65 19.51 -46.20 -6.02
C GLU A 65 20.10 -45.72 -4.68
N ARG A 66 21.43 -45.57 -4.61
CA ARG A 66 22.11 -45.06 -3.40
C ARG A 66 21.57 -43.71 -2.93
N PHE A 67 21.20 -42.82 -3.84
CA PHE A 67 20.63 -41.51 -3.49
C PHE A 67 19.19 -41.65 -3.01
N ALA A 68 18.42 -42.56 -3.61
CA ALA A 68 17.06 -42.85 -3.18
C ALA A 68 17.01 -43.40 -1.74
N VAL A 69 17.99 -44.23 -1.38
CA VAL A 69 18.18 -44.74 -0.02
C VAL A 69 18.63 -43.60 0.92
N LYS A 70 19.72 -42.90 0.59
CA LYS A 70 20.28 -41.79 1.39
C LYS A 70 19.25 -40.69 1.69
N GLU A 71 18.39 -40.35 0.73
CA GLU A 71 17.38 -39.29 0.84
C GLU A 71 15.96 -39.82 1.21
N ASN A 72 15.83 -41.11 1.56
CA ASN A 72 14.58 -41.75 2.00
C ASN A 72 13.39 -41.55 1.06
N TRP A 73 13.58 -41.75 -0.25
CA TRP A 73 12.56 -41.44 -1.26
C TRP A 73 11.23 -42.20 -1.06
N ALA A 74 11.31 -43.48 -0.72
CA ALA A 74 10.12 -44.30 -0.46
C ALA A 74 9.28 -43.77 0.73
N GLN A 75 9.94 -43.24 1.76
CA GLN A 75 9.27 -42.71 2.96
C GLN A 75 8.45 -41.45 2.64
N LYS A 76 8.83 -40.67 1.61
CA LYS A 76 8.13 -39.43 1.25
C LYS A 76 6.67 -39.67 0.84
N PHE A 77 6.35 -40.83 0.27
CA PHE A 77 4.95 -41.19 -0.02
C PHE A 77 4.13 -41.42 1.26
N GLN A 78 4.73 -42.01 2.30
CA GLN A 78 4.07 -42.18 3.60
C GLN A 78 3.84 -40.81 4.27
N LEU A 79 4.84 -39.91 4.19
CA LEU A 79 4.71 -38.55 4.69
C LEU A 79 3.61 -37.78 3.93
N ALA A 80 3.54 -37.90 2.60
CA ALA A 80 2.47 -37.30 1.80
C ALA A 80 1.07 -37.78 2.22
N GLN A 81 0.91 -39.08 2.49
CA GLN A 81 -0.36 -39.63 2.97
C GLN A 81 -0.71 -39.13 4.39
N LYS A 82 0.29 -38.97 5.27
CA LYS A 82 0.10 -38.36 6.60
C LYS A 82 -0.36 -36.91 6.47
N GLU A 83 0.24 -36.13 5.58
CA GLU A 83 -0.17 -34.74 5.31
C GLU A 83 -1.60 -34.65 4.76
N LEU A 84 -2.01 -35.53 3.84
CA LEU A 84 -3.40 -35.57 3.36
C LEU A 84 -4.39 -35.95 4.47
N THR A 85 -3.99 -36.84 5.37
CA THR A 85 -4.79 -37.21 6.55
C THR A 85 -4.92 -36.01 7.51
N ARG A 86 -3.83 -35.25 7.68
CA ARG A 86 -3.82 -33.99 8.44
C ARG A 86 -4.75 -32.95 7.80
N ALA A 87 -4.68 -32.74 6.48
CA ALA A 87 -5.57 -31.82 5.76
C ALA A 87 -7.06 -32.20 5.93
N LYS A 88 -7.39 -33.50 5.83
CA LYS A 88 -8.76 -33.99 6.06
C LYS A 88 -9.21 -33.75 7.50
N THR A 89 -8.31 -33.91 8.47
CA THR A 89 -8.58 -33.67 9.89
C THR A 89 -8.84 -32.18 10.15
N LEU A 90 -7.96 -31.29 9.70
CA LEU A 90 -8.12 -29.84 9.80
C LEU A 90 -9.43 -29.37 9.14
N TYR A 91 -9.77 -29.92 7.97
CA TYR A 91 -11.04 -29.62 7.32
C TYR A 91 -12.25 -30.03 8.19
N ASN A 92 -12.28 -31.27 8.66
CA ASN A 92 -13.44 -31.82 9.36
C ASN A 92 -13.61 -31.28 10.79
N LYS A 93 -12.51 -31.13 11.53
CA LYS A 93 -12.53 -30.78 12.95
C LYS A 93 -12.46 -29.27 13.19
N ASP A 94 -11.74 -28.54 12.35
CA ASP A 94 -11.46 -27.13 12.63
C ASP A 94 -12.27 -26.22 11.68
N LEU A 95 -12.14 -26.43 10.37
CA LEU A 95 -12.75 -25.54 9.38
C LEU A 95 -14.26 -25.72 9.22
N LYS A 96 -14.75 -26.96 9.15
CA LYS A 96 -16.19 -27.26 8.93
C LYS A 96 -17.07 -26.70 10.05
N PRO A 97 -16.76 -26.88 11.36
CA PRO A 97 -17.54 -26.28 12.45
C PRO A 97 -17.45 -24.75 12.50
N LEU A 98 -16.32 -24.18 12.07
CA LEU A 98 -16.15 -22.72 12.02
C LEU A 98 -17.04 -22.11 10.93
N VAL A 99 -17.10 -22.74 9.76
CA VAL A 99 -17.88 -22.26 8.60
C VAL A 99 -19.39 -22.46 8.82
N SER A 100 -19.82 -23.51 9.53
CA SER A 100 -21.24 -23.74 9.82
C SER A 100 -21.88 -22.66 10.69
N LYS A 101 -21.09 -21.90 11.46
CA LYS A 101 -21.58 -20.74 12.23
C LYS A 101 -22.01 -19.58 11.33
N ASN A 102 -21.47 -19.51 10.11
CA ASN A 102 -21.83 -18.52 9.07
C ASN A 102 -21.80 -17.05 9.54
N LYS A 103 -20.88 -16.69 10.44
CA LYS A 103 -20.70 -15.30 10.92
C LYS A 103 -19.60 -14.58 10.14
N ILE A 104 -19.82 -13.32 9.80
CA ILE A 104 -18.83 -12.54 9.05
C ILE A 104 -17.58 -12.20 9.86
N GLU A 105 -17.69 -12.04 11.19
CA GLU A 105 -16.52 -11.81 12.06
C GLU A 105 -15.51 -12.97 12.01
N LEU A 106 -15.97 -14.17 11.65
CA LEU A 106 -15.11 -15.36 11.56
C LEU A 106 -14.39 -15.46 10.21
N ALA A 107 -14.66 -14.57 9.24
CA ALA A 107 -14.06 -14.63 7.91
C ALA A 107 -12.51 -14.62 7.91
N PRO A 108 -11.80 -13.80 8.73
CA PRO A 108 -10.34 -13.86 8.82
C PRO A 108 -9.83 -15.23 9.28
N GLN A 109 -10.45 -15.79 10.33
CA GLN A 109 -10.09 -17.11 10.86
C GLN A 109 -10.35 -18.23 9.84
N VAL A 110 -11.47 -18.16 9.11
CA VAL A 110 -11.78 -19.11 8.02
C VAL A 110 -10.73 -19.02 6.91
N LYS A 111 -10.33 -17.81 6.49
CA LYS A 111 -9.27 -17.61 5.47
C LYS A 111 -7.92 -18.19 5.92
N GLU A 112 -7.56 -17.99 7.18
CA GLU A 112 -6.33 -18.54 7.75
C GLU A 112 -6.34 -20.07 7.73
N GLN A 113 -7.43 -20.70 8.19
CA GLN A 113 -7.55 -22.16 8.19
C GLN A 113 -7.58 -22.76 6.78
N VAL A 114 -8.24 -22.09 5.82
CA VAL A 114 -8.19 -22.46 4.40
C VAL A 114 -6.74 -22.41 3.89
N SER A 115 -6.01 -21.34 4.20
CA SER A 115 -4.61 -21.17 3.78
C SER A 115 -3.71 -22.26 4.38
N ARG A 116 -3.91 -22.58 5.67
CA ARG A 116 -3.23 -23.69 6.34
C ARG A 116 -3.49 -25.03 5.65
N ILE A 117 -4.76 -25.37 5.39
CA ILE A 117 -5.12 -26.63 4.71
C ILE A 117 -4.52 -26.69 3.30
N LYS A 118 -4.58 -25.60 2.54
CA LYS A 118 -3.96 -25.52 1.21
C LYS A 118 -2.45 -25.77 1.28
N LYS A 119 -1.77 -25.18 2.26
CA LYS A 119 -0.33 -25.41 2.47
C LYS A 119 -0.02 -26.89 2.76
N VAL A 120 -0.79 -27.52 3.65
CA VAL A 120 -0.68 -28.96 3.94
C VAL A 120 -0.87 -29.82 2.69
N ILE A 121 -1.87 -29.50 1.86
CA ILE A 121 -2.12 -30.21 0.60
C ILE A 121 -0.96 -30.04 -0.38
N GLN A 122 -0.40 -28.83 -0.50
CA GLN A 122 0.76 -28.54 -1.35
C GLN A 122 2.00 -29.30 -0.88
N ASP A 123 2.23 -29.38 0.43
CA ASP A 123 3.35 -30.13 1.01
C ASP A 123 3.22 -31.63 0.70
N ALA A 124 2.00 -32.19 0.79
CA ALA A 124 1.73 -33.58 0.41
C ALA A 124 2.04 -33.86 -1.07
N ASP A 125 1.56 -33.00 -1.97
CA ASP A 125 1.83 -33.11 -3.40
C ASP A 125 3.34 -33.02 -3.68
N GLY A 126 4.03 -32.04 -3.08
CA GLY A 126 5.48 -31.86 -3.20
C GLY A 126 6.28 -33.08 -2.73
N LEU A 127 5.93 -33.65 -1.57
CA LEU A 127 6.53 -34.88 -1.05
C LEU A 127 6.36 -36.05 -2.03
N SER A 128 5.18 -36.21 -2.64
CA SER A 128 4.93 -37.31 -3.57
C SER A 128 5.62 -37.15 -4.92
N ARG A 129 5.78 -35.91 -5.41
CA ARG A 129 6.48 -35.63 -6.67
C ARG A 129 7.99 -35.77 -6.55
N TYR A 130 8.52 -35.59 -5.34
CA TYR A 130 9.96 -35.51 -5.10
C TYR A 130 10.75 -36.70 -5.67
N PRO A 131 10.43 -37.98 -5.39
CA PRO A 131 11.25 -39.11 -5.86
C PRO A 131 11.44 -39.17 -7.37
N VAL A 132 10.33 -39.09 -8.12
CA VAL A 132 10.36 -39.16 -9.59
C VAL A 132 11.07 -37.94 -10.18
N SER A 133 10.78 -36.74 -9.65
CA SER A 133 11.45 -35.52 -10.10
C SER A 133 12.94 -35.52 -9.79
N ARG A 134 13.33 -36.03 -8.62
CA ARG A 134 14.72 -36.09 -8.15
C ARG A 134 15.52 -37.06 -9.00
N PHE A 135 14.97 -38.24 -9.28
CA PHE A 135 15.55 -39.18 -10.25
C PHE A 135 15.80 -38.51 -11.60
N SER A 136 14.78 -37.88 -12.19
CA SER A 136 14.93 -37.24 -13.51
C SER A 136 15.99 -36.14 -13.51
N LYS A 137 16.12 -35.38 -12.41
CA LYS A 137 17.16 -34.36 -12.27
C LYS A 137 18.55 -34.97 -12.20
N ILE A 138 18.78 -35.95 -11.33
CA ILE A 138 20.09 -36.60 -11.17
C ILE A 138 20.49 -37.30 -12.48
N LYS A 139 19.57 -38.05 -13.12
CA LYS A 139 19.81 -38.68 -14.42
C LYS A 139 20.20 -37.65 -15.49
N LYS A 140 19.48 -36.52 -15.56
CA LYS A 140 19.83 -35.42 -16.48
C LYS A 140 21.19 -34.81 -16.15
N THR A 141 21.55 -34.71 -14.87
CA THR A 141 22.87 -34.24 -14.44
C THR A 141 23.97 -35.15 -14.94
N ILE A 142 23.84 -36.46 -14.76
CA ILE A 142 24.82 -37.44 -15.23
C ILE A 142 25.05 -37.30 -16.75
N TYR A 143 23.97 -37.19 -17.55
CA TYR A 143 24.11 -37.06 -19.00
C TYR A 143 24.66 -35.71 -19.49
N ASN A 144 24.52 -34.64 -18.71
CA ASN A 144 24.86 -33.27 -19.14
C ASN A 144 25.93 -32.64 -18.25
N MET A 145 26.75 -33.45 -17.60
CA MET A 145 27.59 -33.01 -16.48
C MET A 145 28.62 -31.96 -16.90
N GLU A 146 29.25 -32.14 -18.07
CA GLU A 146 30.23 -31.18 -18.63
C GLU A 146 29.59 -29.81 -18.90
N SER A 147 28.45 -29.79 -19.59
CA SER A 147 27.68 -28.56 -19.85
C SER A 147 27.21 -27.88 -18.55
N LEU A 148 26.81 -28.67 -17.56
CA LEU A 148 26.39 -28.16 -16.25
C LEU A 148 27.57 -27.58 -15.46
N GLN A 149 28.74 -28.23 -15.49
CA GLN A 149 29.95 -27.76 -14.84
C GLN A 149 30.40 -26.42 -15.44
N SER A 150 30.40 -26.30 -16.77
CA SER A 150 30.75 -25.05 -17.46
C SER A 150 29.78 -23.92 -17.09
N ARG A 151 28.46 -24.21 -17.08
CA ARG A 151 27.45 -23.23 -16.64
C ARG A 151 27.58 -22.84 -15.16
N ALA A 152 27.86 -23.80 -14.28
CA ALA A 152 28.08 -23.53 -12.86
C ALA A 152 29.28 -22.60 -12.64
N LYS A 153 30.40 -22.85 -13.34
CA LYS A 153 31.58 -21.97 -13.35
C LYS A 153 31.21 -20.56 -13.82
N ASN A 154 30.56 -20.44 -14.97
CA ASN A 154 30.14 -19.15 -15.52
C ASN A 154 29.17 -18.39 -14.58
N ASN A 155 28.26 -19.10 -13.92
CA ASN A 155 27.33 -18.49 -12.97
C ASN A 155 28.06 -17.95 -11.73
N ALA A 156 28.97 -18.74 -11.14
CA ALA A 156 29.78 -18.31 -10.01
C ALA A 156 30.65 -17.09 -10.35
N GLU A 157 31.33 -17.11 -11.51
CA GLU A 157 32.11 -15.97 -12.00
C GLU A 157 31.26 -14.71 -12.20
N HIS A 158 30.01 -14.87 -12.65
CA HIS A 158 29.11 -13.74 -12.81
C HIS A 158 28.64 -13.19 -11.45
N ILE A 159 28.34 -14.04 -10.47
CA ILE A 159 28.01 -13.61 -9.10
C ILE A 159 29.19 -12.82 -8.50
N ASP A 160 30.42 -13.32 -8.67
CA ASP A 160 31.65 -12.65 -8.22
C ASP A 160 31.82 -11.28 -8.90
N ARG A 161 31.65 -11.20 -10.23
CA ARG A 161 31.68 -9.91 -10.96
C ARG A 161 30.64 -8.91 -10.49
N ILE A 162 29.39 -9.35 -10.27
CA ILE A 162 28.31 -8.48 -9.74
C ILE A 162 28.71 -7.96 -8.36
N THR A 163 29.17 -8.86 -7.49
CA THR A 163 29.53 -8.52 -6.11
C THR A 163 30.68 -7.52 -6.07
N ASN A 164 31.73 -7.77 -6.86
CA ASN A 164 32.88 -6.87 -6.97
C ASN A 164 32.49 -5.50 -7.55
N LYS A 165 31.69 -5.46 -8.63
CA LYS A 165 31.18 -4.21 -9.21
C LYS A 165 30.40 -3.36 -8.20
N ILE A 166 29.51 -3.99 -7.43
CA ILE A 166 28.73 -3.29 -6.40
C ILE A 166 29.62 -2.81 -5.26
N LYS A 167 30.53 -3.67 -4.79
CA LYS A 167 31.47 -3.37 -3.70
C LYS A 167 32.37 -2.19 -4.03
N THR A 168 33.02 -2.20 -5.20
CA THR A 168 34.00 -1.16 -5.59
C THR A 168 33.36 0.08 -6.21
N GLY A 169 32.09 0.00 -6.63
CA GLY A 169 31.33 1.12 -7.17
C GLY A 169 30.43 1.78 -6.13
N PRO A 170 29.10 1.55 -6.18
CA PRO A 170 28.14 2.28 -5.36
C PRO A 170 28.35 2.13 -3.86
N VAL A 171 28.79 0.97 -3.36
CA VAL A 171 29.04 0.76 -1.93
C VAL A 171 30.27 1.54 -1.47
N ALA A 172 31.43 1.36 -2.12
CA ALA A 172 32.63 2.10 -1.78
C ALA A 172 32.44 3.62 -1.86
N LYS A 173 31.69 4.11 -2.86
CA LYS A 173 31.34 5.52 -2.96
C LYS A 173 30.48 5.99 -1.77
N ALA A 174 29.45 5.23 -1.42
CA ALA A 174 28.58 5.57 -0.29
C ALA A 174 29.35 5.55 1.04
N ASP A 175 30.23 4.57 1.26
CA ASP A 175 31.06 4.51 2.48
C ASP A 175 32.02 5.71 2.58
N ALA A 176 32.60 6.14 1.46
CA ALA A 176 33.49 7.30 1.43
C ALA A 176 32.74 8.62 1.68
N ASP A 177 31.56 8.79 1.08
CA ASP A 177 30.77 10.02 1.18
C ASP A 177 29.97 10.10 2.50
N PHE A 178 29.65 8.96 3.12
CA PHE A 178 28.80 8.85 4.30
C PHE A 178 29.38 7.89 5.38
N PRO A 179 30.51 8.23 6.00
CA PRO A 179 31.18 7.35 6.98
C PRO A 179 30.31 7.02 8.21
N ASP A 180 29.40 7.92 8.60
CA ASP A 180 28.47 7.69 9.71
C ASP A 180 27.39 6.64 9.41
N LEU A 181 27.26 6.20 8.14
CA LEU A 181 26.25 5.24 7.68
C LEU A 181 26.85 3.87 7.32
N THR A 182 28.14 3.64 7.53
CA THR A 182 28.84 2.40 7.14
C THR A 182 28.11 1.14 7.61
N ASP A 183 27.57 1.10 8.83
CA ASP A 183 26.83 -0.07 9.32
C ASP A 183 25.55 -0.34 8.51
N LYS A 184 24.81 0.72 8.15
CA LYS A 184 23.60 0.62 7.33
C LYS A 184 23.93 0.19 5.89
N ILE A 185 25.00 0.75 5.32
CA ILE A 185 25.50 0.39 3.99
C ILE A 185 25.91 -1.09 3.96
N ASN A 186 26.73 -1.52 4.93
CA ASN A 186 27.17 -2.91 5.06
C ASN A 186 26.00 -3.88 5.26
N THR A 187 25.00 -3.50 6.06
CA THR A 187 23.79 -4.31 6.27
C THR A 187 23.05 -4.58 4.96
N ARG A 188 22.96 -3.58 4.06
CA ARG A 188 22.31 -3.73 2.76
C ARG A 188 23.15 -4.55 1.77
N PHE A 189 24.47 -4.45 1.84
CA PHE A 189 25.38 -5.23 0.99
C PHE A 189 25.56 -6.69 1.45
N ALA A 190 25.38 -6.96 2.74
CA ALA A 190 25.63 -8.27 3.36
C ALA A 190 24.95 -9.47 2.66
N PRO A 191 23.69 -9.39 2.19
CA PRO A 191 23.06 -10.49 1.46
C PRO A 191 23.80 -10.87 0.17
N LEU A 192 24.33 -9.90 -0.57
CA LEU A 192 25.08 -10.16 -1.81
C LEU A 192 26.45 -10.76 -1.50
N SER A 193 27.15 -10.26 -0.47
CA SER A 193 28.42 -10.84 -0.03
C SER A 193 28.26 -12.25 0.54
N LYS A 194 27.14 -12.55 1.22
CA LYS A 194 26.82 -13.92 1.65
C LYS A 194 26.63 -14.85 0.45
N LEU A 195 25.86 -14.40 -0.55
CA LEU A 195 25.58 -15.17 -1.75
C LEU A 195 26.85 -15.47 -2.58
N GLU A 196 27.78 -14.51 -2.64
CA GLU A 196 29.11 -14.70 -3.23
C GLU A 196 29.88 -15.83 -2.53
N ARG A 197 29.94 -15.84 -1.19
CA ARG A 197 30.60 -16.92 -0.43
C ARG A 197 29.95 -18.28 -0.70
N GLU A 198 28.63 -18.36 -0.59
CA GLU A 198 27.87 -19.58 -0.87
C GLU A 198 28.11 -20.08 -2.32
N SER A 199 28.25 -19.16 -3.28
CA SER A 199 28.56 -19.52 -4.67
C SER A 199 29.94 -20.17 -4.83
N ARG A 200 30.93 -19.74 -4.05
CA ARG A 200 32.27 -20.36 -4.04
C ARG A 200 32.22 -21.76 -3.46
N ASP A 201 31.47 -21.95 -2.38
CA ASP A 201 31.28 -23.26 -1.75
C ASP A 201 30.59 -24.24 -2.72
N HIS A 202 29.51 -23.80 -3.37
CA HIS A 202 28.81 -24.60 -4.37
C HIS A 202 29.68 -24.92 -5.59
N LEU A 203 30.48 -23.96 -6.07
CA LEU A 203 31.42 -24.20 -7.17
C LEU A 203 32.48 -25.23 -6.79
N SER A 204 32.96 -25.22 -5.54
CA SER A 204 33.89 -26.21 -5.00
C SER A 204 33.29 -27.62 -5.05
N VAL A 205 32.04 -27.78 -4.60
CA VAL A 205 31.30 -29.05 -4.68
C VAL A 205 31.16 -29.52 -6.14
N VAL A 206 30.77 -28.63 -7.05
CA VAL A 206 30.64 -28.95 -8.48
C VAL A 206 31.96 -29.45 -9.06
N LYS A 207 33.09 -28.78 -8.76
CA LYS A 207 34.42 -29.18 -9.24
C LYS A 207 34.84 -30.54 -8.68
N SER A 208 34.75 -30.73 -7.37
CA SER A 208 35.16 -31.97 -6.70
C SER A 208 34.36 -33.19 -7.19
N VAL A 209 33.04 -33.05 -7.34
CA VAL A 209 32.21 -34.15 -7.85
C VAL A 209 32.48 -34.41 -9.34
N PHE A 210 32.75 -33.37 -10.14
CA PHE A 210 33.13 -33.53 -11.55
C PHE A 210 34.46 -34.28 -11.72
N GLU A 211 35.48 -33.94 -10.91
CA GLU A 211 36.76 -34.64 -10.89
C GLU A 211 36.59 -36.12 -10.50
N SER A 212 35.77 -36.39 -9.48
CA SER A 212 35.43 -37.76 -9.07
C SER A 212 34.75 -38.56 -10.19
N HIS A 213 33.83 -37.92 -10.93
CA HIS A 213 33.18 -38.51 -12.10
C HIS A 213 34.17 -38.81 -13.23
N ALA A 214 35.05 -37.86 -13.55
CA ALA A 214 36.07 -38.02 -14.60
C ALA A 214 37.08 -39.13 -14.26
N ALA A 215 37.36 -39.36 -12.97
CA ALA A 215 38.19 -40.45 -12.48
C ALA A 215 37.47 -41.82 -12.46
N GLY A 216 36.19 -41.89 -12.87
CA GLY A 216 35.40 -43.13 -12.85
C GLY A 216 35.03 -43.60 -11.44
N SER A 217 35.08 -42.71 -10.43
CA SER A 217 34.79 -43.07 -9.04
C SER A 217 33.32 -43.43 -8.84
N SER A 218 33.08 -44.57 -8.18
CA SER A 218 31.74 -44.95 -7.72
C SER A 218 31.18 -43.97 -6.69
N GLU A 219 32.02 -43.18 -6.02
CA GLU A 219 31.64 -42.29 -4.91
C GLU A 219 31.17 -40.90 -5.33
N ALA A 220 31.11 -40.58 -6.64
CA ALA A 220 30.67 -39.27 -7.12
C ALA A 220 29.25 -38.92 -6.63
N ASP A 221 29.10 -37.88 -5.81
CA ASP A 221 27.80 -37.46 -5.27
C ASP A 221 27.03 -36.57 -6.28
N TYR A 222 26.43 -37.22 -7.28
CA TYR A 222 25.63 -36.55 -8.32
C TYR A 222 24.46 -35.73 -7.75
N ALA A 223 23.91 -36.11 -6.60
CA ALA A 223 22.87 -35.34 -5.92
C ALA A 223 23.42 -33.98 -5.43
N ALA A 224 24.60 -33.98 -4.79
CA ALA A 224 25.28 -32.76 -4.36
C ALA A 224 25.70 -31.87 -5.54
N PHE A 225 26.12 -32.47 -6.65
CA PHE A 225 26.41 -31.72 -7.89
C PHE A 225 25.14 -31.07 -8.46
N THR A 226 24.03 -31.82 -8.54
CA THR A 226 22.74 -31.29 -8.99
C THR A 226 22.32 -30.09 -8.13
N ASP A 227 22.36 -30.24 -6.80
CA ASP A 227 21.93 -29.18 -5.88
C ASP A 227 22.81 -27.95 -5.96
N SER A 228 24.13 -28.12 -6.01
CA SER A 228 25.07 -27.00 -6.11
C SER A 228 24.96 -26.29 -7.46
N SER A 229 24.73 -27.03 -8.55
CA SER A 229 24.47 -26.43 -9.88
C SER A 229 23.17 -25.63 -9.91
N ASP A 230 22.08 -26.18 -9.34
CA ASP A 230 20.79 -25.50 -9.22
C ASP A 230 20.92 -24.25 -8.31
N ALA A 231 21.67 -24.35 -7.20
CA ALA A 231 21.93 -23.23 -6.28
C ALA A 231 22.71 -22.10 -6.96
N LEU A 232 23.72 -22.41 -7.78
CA LEU A 232 24.46 -21.39 -8.55
C LEU A 232 23.59 -20.68 -9.58
N LEU A 233 22.69 -21.42 -10.25
CA LEU A 233 21.74 -20.82 -11.19
C LEU A 233 20.75 -19.87 -10.48
N GLN A 234 20.19 -20.30 -9.36
CA GLN A 234 19.27 -19.49 -8.55
C GLN A 234 20.00 -18.30 -7.91
N GLY A 235 21.22 -18.53 -7.43
CA GLY A 235 22.07 -17.50 -6.86
C GLY A 235 22.39 -16.41 -7.87
N LEU A 236 22.66 -16.74 -9.13
CA LEU A 236 22.85 -15.71 -10.16
C LEU A 236 21.57 -14.87 -10.37
N ALA A 237 20.40 -15.51 -10.38
CA ALA A 237 19.14 -14.77 -10.49
C ALA A 237 18.93 -13.83 -9.29
N GLN A 238 19.21 -14.29 -8.08
CA GLN A 238 19.12 -13.49 -6.86
C GLN A 238 20.17 -12.37 -6.83
N ALA A 239 21.40 -12.62 -7.27
CA ALA A 239 22.47 -11.62 -7.35
C ALA A 239 22.08 -10.44 -8.24
N LYS A 240 21.41 -10.68 -9.38
CA LYS A 240 20.92 -9.61 -10.28
C LYS A 240 19.82 -8.76 -9.64
N VAL A 241 18.93 -9.39 -8.87
CA VAL A 241 17.89 -8.66 -8.11
C VAL A 241 18.55 -7.80 -7.03
N LEU A 242 19.53 -8.35 -6.31
CA LEU A 242 20.28 -7.62 -5.30
C LEU A 242 21.13 -6.50 -5.90
N GLU A 243 21.75 -6.71 -7.07
CA GLU A 243 22.50 -5.67 -7.80
C GLU A 243 21.63 -4.44 -8.04
N THR A 244 20.43 -4.64 -8.57
CA THR A 244 19.48 -3.56 -8.84
C THR A 244 19.05 -2.89 -7.53
N LYS A 245 18.65 -3.68 -6.54
CA LYS A 245 18.18 -3.18 -5.25
C LYS A 245 19.26 -2.34 -4.55
N ILE A 246 20.45 -2.89 -4.37
CA ILE A 246 21.56 -2.23 -3.67
C ILE A 246 21.98 -0.96 -4.42
N THR A 247 22.07 -1.02 -5.75
CA THR A 247 22.38 0.18 -6.55
C THR A 247 21.35 1.28 -6.30
N THR A 248 20.05 0.96 -6.38
CA THR A 248 18.98 1.91 -6.11
C THR A 248 19.06 2.46 -4.68
N GLU A 249 19.27 1.60 -3.68
CA GLU A 249 19.39 2.03 -2.28
C GLU A 249 20.59 2.97 -2.08
N MET A 250 21.75 2.69 -2.67
CA MET A 250 22.90 3.59 -2.58
C MET A 250 22.63 4.93 -3.26
N THR A 251 21.91 4.95 -4.39
CA THR A 251 21.55 6.22 -5.05
C THR A 251 20.60 7.09 -4.24
N GLN A 252 19.80 6.51 -3.33
CA GLN A 252 18.88 7.27 -2.48
C GLN A 252 19.61 8.29 -1.61
N LEU A 253 20.82 7.98 -1.16
CA LEU A 253 21.65 8.85 -0.32
C LEU A 253 22.03 10.16 -1.02
N TYR A 254 22.01 10.18 -2.35
CA TYR A 254 22.44 11.32 -3.16
C TYR A 254 21.28 12.22 -3.61
N SER A 255 20.07 11.94 -3.12
CA SER A 255 18.87 12.68 -3.47
C SER A 255 18.23 13.25 -2.23
N SER A 256 17.70 14.46 -2.34
CA SER A 256 16.90 15.05 -1.28
C SER A 256 15.60 15.63 -1.80
N TYR A 257 14.54 15.44 -1.01
CA TYR A 257 13.24 15.98 -1.34
C TYR A 257 12.43 16.29 -0.08
N THR A 258 11.51 17.25 -0.20
CA THR A 258 10.54 17.60 0.82
C THR A 258 9.18 17.91 0.21
N LYS A 259 8.13 17.50 0.91
CA LYS A 259 6.74 17.82 0.58
C LYS A 259 6.16 18.72 1.67
N ILE A 260 5.90 19.97 1.31
CA ILE A 260 5.31 20.98 2.20
C ILE A 260 3.83 21.09 1.88
N LEU A 261 2.98 21.01 2.92
CA LEU A 261 1.55 21.23 2.77
C LEU A 261 1.26 22.73 2.57
N LYS A 262 0.91 23.11 1.34
CA LYS A 262 0.81 24.53 0.93
C LYS A 262 -0.61 25.07 1.02
N ASP A 263 -1.61 24.22 0.75
CA ASP A 263 -3.03 24.56 0.79
C ASP A 263 -3.86 23.30 1.03
N MET A 264 -5.08 23.50 1.52
CA MET A 264 -6.06 22.46 1.77
C MET A 264 -7.45 23.00 1.46
N LYS A 265 -8.36 22.15 0.97
CA LYS A 265 -9.77 22.48 0.86
C LYS A 265 -10.65 21.26 1.03
N GLU A 266 -11.86 21.52 1.47
CA GLU A 266 -12.98 20.59 1.49
C GLU A 266 -13.99 21.07 0.45
N GLU A 267 -14.54 20.13 -0.31
CA GLU A 267 -15.62 20.39 -1.25
C GLU A 267 -16.81 19.50 -0.91
N TYR A 268 -17.99 20.11 -0.88
CA TYR A 268 -19.21 19.48 -0.44
C TYR A 268 -20.15 19.30 -1.61
N PHE A 269 -20.62 18.08 -1.83
CA PHE A 269 -21.51 17.73 -2.91
C PHE A 269 -22.80 17.13 -2.38
N VAL A 270 -23.94 17.60 -2.87
CA VAL A 270 -25.24 17.01 -2.61
C VAL A 270 -25.86 16.50 -3.90
N THR A 271 -26.56 15.38 -3.81
CA THR A 271 -27.38 14.82 -4.87
C THR A 271 -28.83 15.02 -4.48
N ILE A 272 -29.52 15.92 -5.17
CA ILE A 272 -30.94 16.16 -5.00
C ILE A 272 -31.70 15.28 -5.97
N LYS A 273 -32.66 14.50 -5.46
CA LYS A 273 -33.64 13.82 -6.31
C LYS A 273 -34.95 14.58 -6.31
N ARG A 274 -35.61 14.57 -7.46
CA ARG A 274 -36.99 15.00 -7.62
C ARG A 274 -37.82 13.81 -8.06
N GLU A 275 -38.93 13.57 -7.39
CA GLU A 275 -40.03 12.73 -7.86
C GLU A 275 -41.17 13.65 -8.27
N SER A 276 -41.72 13.45 -9.47
CA SER A 276 -42.87 14.20 -9.98
C SER A 276 -43.99 13.26 -10.38
N TRP A 277 -45.24 13.68 -10.20
CA TRP A 277 -46.43 12.89 -10.50
C TRP A 277 -47.62 13.79 -10.90
N ASN A 278 -48.71 13.15 -11.31
CA ASN A 278 -50.01 13.80 -11.47
C ASN A 278 -50.84 13.62 -10.20
N GLU A 279 -51.07 14.69 -9.44
CA GLU A 279 -51.89 14.69 -8.22
C GLU A 279 -53.35 14.31 -8.50
N ASN A 280 -53.84 14.59 -9.72
CA ASN A 280 -55.25 14.39 -10.09
C ASN A 280 -55.50 13.02 -10.75
N SER A 281 -54.49 12.17 -10.87
CA SER A 281 -54.59 10.85 -11.49
C SER A 281 -54.64 9.76 -10.42
N ASP A 282 -55.49 8.76 -10.57
CA ASP A 282 -55.54 7.59 -9.68
C ASP A 282 -54.36 6.61 -9.91
N TYR A 283 -53.66 6.71 -11.04
CA TYR A 283 -52.49 5.88 -11.36
C TYR A 283 -51.19 6.50 -10.81
N TYR A 284 -50.35 5.70 -10.17
CA TYR A 284 -49.02 6.10 -9.69
C TYR A 284 -47.97 5.89 -10.80
N ASP A 285 -47.62 6.96 -11.52
CA ASP A 285 -46.56 6.98 -12.55
C ASP A 285 -45.50 8.04 -12.20
N PRO A 286 -44.60 7.78 -11.23
CA PRO A 286 -43.59 8.73 -10.81
C PRO A 286 -42.50 8.90 -11.85
N ARG A 287 -42.04 10.14 -12.05
CA ARG A 287 -40.88 10.47 -12.89
C ARG A 287 -39.79 11.11 -12.05
N PHE A 288 -38.59 10.56 -12.15
CA PHE A 288 -37.44 10.97 -11.36
C PHE A 288 -36.48 11.84 -12.16
N ALA A 289 -35.94 12.88 -11.51
CA ALA A 289 -34.79 13.65 -11.98
C ALA A 289 -33.74 13.72 -10.88
N THR A 290 -32.46 13.84 -11.25
CA THR A 290 -31.34 13.87 -10.31
C THR A 290 -30.44 15.05 -10.61
N PHE A 291 -30.07 15.80 -9.57
CA PHE A 291 -29.25 17.01 -9.66
C PHE A 291 -28.07 16.90 -8.69
N GLN A 292 -26.85 16.84 -9.23
CA GLN A 292 -25.63 16.93 -8.42
C GLN A 292 -25.19 18.38 -8.34
N ARG A 293 -24.89 18.86 -7.13
CA ARG A 293 -24.49 20.25 -6.88
C ARG A 293 -23.34 20.30 -5.87
N GLN A 294 -22.33 21.09 -6.20
CA GLN A 294 -21.35 21.54 -5.21
C GLN A 294 -21.98 22.68 -4.41
N VAL A 295 -21.88 22.64 -3.09
CA VAL A 295 -22.50 23.59 -2.17
C VAL A 295 -21.48 24.08 -1.14
N SER A 296 -21.81 25.18 -0.48
CA SER A 296 -21.06 25.71 0.67
C SER A 296 -21.12 24.75 1.88
N PRO A 297 -20.17 24.84 2.82
CA PRO A 297 -20.22 24.06 4.06
C PRO A 297 -21.53 24.29 4.83
N GLU A 298 -21.99 25.54 4.93
CA GLU A 298 -23.21 25.90 5.63
C GLU A 298 -24.45 25.30 4.95
N ALA A 299 -24.47 25.32 3.61
CA ALA A 299 -25.51 24.68 2.83
C ALA A 299 -25.51 23.17 3.00
N TYR A 300 -24.33 22.54 3.01
CA TYR A 300 -24.18 21.10 3.21
C TYR A 300 -24.72 20.67 4.58
N GLU A 301 -24.33 21.37 5.65
CA GLU A 301 -24.79 21.10 7.02
C GLU A 301 -26.31 21.23 7.13
N ALA A 302 -26.88 22.32 6.59
CA ALA A 302 -28.31 22.55 6.59
C ALA A 302 -29.09 21.48 5.79
N LEU A 303 -28.54 21.02 4.67
CA LEU A 303 -29.17 20.02 3.79
C LEU A 303 -29.06 18.58 4.30
N THR A 304 -28.08 18.30 5.15
CA THR A 304 -27.81 16.95 5.70
C THR A 304 -28.35 16.75 7.11
N ALA A 305 -28.97 17.79 7.71
CA ALA A 305 -29.60 17.70 9.02
C ALA A 305 -30.73 16.64 9.06
N GLU A 306 -30.78 15.84 10.13
CA GLU A 306 -31.64 14.64 10.29
C GLU A 306 -33.17 14.85 10.16
N LYS A 307 -33.64 16.10 10.04
CA LYS A 307 -35.07 16.47 10.11
C LYS A 307 -35.73 16.76 8.76
N LEU A 308 -35.03 16.60 7.63
CA LEU A 308 -35.54 17.01 6.31
C LEU A 308 -35.92 15.82 5.42
N ASP A 309 -37.17 15.34 5.54
CA ASP A 309 -37.73 14.35 4.60
C ASP A 309 -37.96 14.94 3.18
N THR A 310 -38.14 16.26 3.07
CA THR A 310 -38.36 16.96 1.80
C THR A 310 -37.79 18.36 1.92
N ILE A 311 -36.98 18.79 0.95
CA ILE A 311 -36.34 20.11 0.96
C ILE A 311 -37.17 21.16 0.19
N ALA A 312 -37.95 20.72 -0.79
CA ALA A 312 -38.88 21.55 -1.55
C ALA A 312 -39.99 20.70 -2.17
N ALA A 313 -41.13 21.31 -2.47
CA ALA A 313 -42.24 20.64 -3.15
C ALA A 313 -42.92 21.58 -4.14
N ILE A 314 -43.34 21.02 -5.28
CA ILE A 314 -44.29 21.64 -6.20
C ILE A 314 -45.66 21.06 -5.87
N THR A 315 -46.60 21.93 -5.50
CA THR A 315 -47.96 21.56 -5.14
C THR A 315 -48.93 22.03 -6.22
N ALA A 316 -49.87 21.16 -6.60
CA ALA A 316 -50.92 21.50 -7.55
C ALA A 316 -51.95 22.42 -6.90
N GLY A 317 -52.38 23.47 -7.59
CA GLY A 317 -53.36 24.44 -7.10
C GLY A 317 -54.31 24.91 -8.20
N PHE A 318 -55.42 25.53 -7.79
CA PHE A 318 -56.50 25.97 -8.68
C PHE A 318 -56.05 26.94 -9.80
N THR A 319 -55.03 27.76 -9.54
CA THR A 319 -54.46 28.73 -10.51
C THR A 319 -53.13 28.29 -11.13
N GLY A 320 -52.67 27.05 -10.86
CA GLY A 320 -51.40 26.51 -11.33
C GLY A 320 -50.55 25.91 -10.22
N SER A 321 -49.44 25.24 -10.60
CA SER A 321 -48.53 24.61 -9.64
C SER A 321 -47.59 25.63 -9.00
N LYS A 322 -47.37 25.53 -7.68
CA LYS A 322 -46.49 26.44 -6.93
C LYS A 322 -45.36 25.70 -6.23
N LEU A 323 -44.14 26.20 -6.37
CA LEU A 323 -42.97 25.74 -5.61
C LEU A 323 -43.00 26.33 -4.18
N SER A 324 -42.76 25.46 -3.21
CA SER A 324 -42.51 25.81 -1.81
C SER A 324 -41.18 25.20 -1.37
N THR A 325 -40.39 25.93 -0.58
CA THR A 325 -39.07 25.48 -0.09
C THR A 325 -39.13 25.36 1.44
N LYS A 326 -38.65 24.24 1.99
CA LYS A 326 -38.53 24.03 3.45
C LYS A 326 -37.18 24.46 4.00
N ILE A 327 -36.19 24.60 3.11
CA ILE A 327 -34.82 25.02 3.41
C ILE A 327 -34.61 26.53 3.28
N GLY A 328 -35.67 27.28 2.98
CA GLY A 328 -35.60 28.72 2.69
C GLY A 328 -35.10 29.04 1.28
N ASN A 329 -35.39 30.27 0.84
CA ASN A 329 -35.14 30.69 -0.54
C ASN A 329 -33.66 30.85 -0.88
N ASN A 330 -32.82 31.26 0.08
CA ASN A 330 -31.39 31.47 -0.16
C ASN A 330 -30.68 30.14 -0.44
N LEU A 331 -30.94 29.12 0.39
CA LEU A 331 -30.35 27.80 0.22
C LEU A 331 -30.85 27.11 -1.06
N TRP A 332 -32.13 27.27 -1.39
CA TRP A 332 -32.67 26.78 -2.66
C TRP A 332 -32.02 27.45 -3.88
N LYS A 333 -31.76 28.76 -3.81
CA LYS A 333 -31.08 29.50 -4.87
C LYS A 333 -29.65 29.01 -5.07
N GLU A 334 -28.93 28.69 -4.00
CA GLU A 334 -27.57 28.14 -4.05
C GLU A 334 -27.52 26.82 -4.82
N LEU A 335 -28.50 25.94 -4.61
CA LEU A 335 -28.62 24.68 -5.36
C LEU A 335 -28.70 24.90 -6.88
N SER A 336 -29.13 26.08 -7.36
CA SER A 336 -29.22 26.38 -8.79
C SER A 336 -29.95 25.28 -9.57
N ILE A 337 -31.07 24.81 -9.02
CA ILE A 337 -31.94 23.79 -9.63
C ILE A 337 -33.11 24.52 -10.29
N ASN A 338 -33.30 24.28 -11.58
CA ASN A 338 -34.55 24.64 -12.24
C ASN A 338 -35.61 23.57 -11.85
N PRO A 339 -36.66 23.92 -11.08
CA PRO A 339 -37.60 22.95 -10.53
C PRO A 339 -38.33 22.12 -11.61
N THR A 340 -38.46 22.65 -12.82
CA THR A 340 -39.14 22.03 -13.96
C THR A 340 -38.17 21.52 -15.03
N GLU A 341 -36.87 21.43 -14.74
CA GLU A 341 -35.90 20.79 -15.62
C GLU A 341 -36.29 19.33 -15.87
N GLN A 342 -36.25 18.86 -17.12
CA GLN A 342 -36.68 17.51 -17.49
C GLN A 342 -38.10 17.17 -16.99
N TRP A 343 -39.04 18.14 -17.04
CA TRP A 343 -40.42 17.88 -16.66
C TRP A 343 -41.07 16.92 -17.68
N PRO A 344 -41.71 15.83 -17.23
CA PRO A 344 -42.20 14.75 -18.10
C PRO A 344 -43.41 15.11 -18.99
N GLY A 345 -43.80 16.39 -19.04
CA GLY A 345 -44.90 16.90 -19.88
C GLY A 345 -46.11 17.39 -19.09
N ARG A 346 -47.18 17.76 -19.80
CA ARG A 346 -48.38 18.42 -19.23
C ARG A 346 -49.19 17.56 -18.25
N GLY A 347 -48.90 16.26 -18.16
CA GLY A 347 -49.59 15.35 -17.26
C GLY A 347 -49.14 15.45 -15.80
N HIS A 348 -47.95 15.97 -15.50
CA HIS A 348 -47.45 16.07 -14.13
C HIS A 348 -47.65 17.49 -13.58
N ASN A 349 -48.14 17.62 -12.35
CA ASN A 349 -48.47 18.89 -11.71
C ASN A 349 -47.98 19.00 -10.25
N ALA A 350 -47.41 17.93 -9.69
CA ALA A 350 -46.82 17.90 -8.35
C ALA A 350 -45.43 17.27 -8.35
N ALA A 351 -44.58 17.67 -7.40
CA ALA A 351 -43.26 17.07 -7.19
C ALA A 351 -42.74 17.25 -5.76
N SER A 352 -41.87 16.35 -5.33
CA SER A 352 -41.10 16.46 -4.09
C SER A 352 -39.61 16.34 -4.37
N PHE A 353 -38.81 17.14 -3.66
CA PHE A 353 -37.36 17.16 -3.75
C PHE A 353 -36.77 16.75 -2.40
N TRP A 354 -35.73 15.91 -2.41
CA TRP A 354 -35.01 15.51 -1.21
C TRP A 354 -33.51 15.32 -1.50
N VAL A 355 -32.70 15.35 -0.44
CA VAL A 355 -31.27 14.99 -0.54
C VAL A 355 -31.16 13.47 -0.55
N GLU A 356 -30.79 12.90 -1.69
CA GLU A 356 -30.61 11.46 -1.85
C GLU A 356 -29.26 11.00 -1.31
N ASN A 357 -28.22 11.80 -1.55
CA ASN A 357 -26.86 11.48 -1.16
C ASN A 357 -26.07 12.77 -0.92
N ALA A 358 -25.09 12.70 -0.03
CA ALA A 358 -24.18 13.78 0.25
C ALA A 358 -22.76 13.23 0.35
N LYS A 359 -21.79 13.93 -0.24
CA LYS A 359 -20.39 13.51 -0.33
C LYS A 359 -19.47 14.68 -0.05
N GLU A 360 -18.47 14.41 0.78
CA GLU A 360 -17.33 15.29 1.01
C GLU A 360 -16.15 14.84 0.13
N ALA A 361 -15.37 15.80 -0.37
CA ALA A 361 -14.14 15.54 -1.07
C ALA A 361 -13.02 16.44 -0.50
N TYR A 362 -11.88 15.83 -0.24
CA TYR A 362 -10.75 16.46 0.45
C TYR A 362 -9.59 16.62 -0.51
N PHE A 363 -8.96 17.80 -0.51
CA PHE A 363 -7.87 18.09 -1.43
C PHE A 363 -6.73 18.80 -0.72
N HIS A 364 -5.51 18.43 -1.09
CA HIS A 364 -4.29 19.11 -0.71
C HIS A 364 -3.58 19.69 -1.92
N ARG A 365 -2.84 20.77 -1.68
CA ARG A 365 -1.84 21.30 -2.61
C ARG A 365 -0.49 21.32 -1.90
N TYR A 366 0.56 20.96 -2.62
CA TYR A 366 1.90 20.85 -2.05
C TYR A 366 2.89 21.77 -2.75
N LEU A 367 3.87 22.25 -1.99
CA LEU A 367 5.12 22.75 -2.52
C LEU A 367 6.16 21.63 -2.37
N LEU A 368 6.64 21.13 -3.50
CA LEU A 368 7.69 20.12 -3.56
C LEU A 368 9.03 20.83 -3.67
N GLU A 369 10.01 20.40 -2.89
CA GLU A 369 11.41 20.74 -3.06
C GLU A 369 12.16 19.46 -3.39
N GLU A 370 12.95 19.46 -4.47
CA GLU A 370 13.79 18.33 -4.90
C GLU A 370 15.16 18.88 -5.32
N ASN A 371 16.22 18.51 -4.58
CA ASN A 371 17.61 18.93 -4.82
C ASN A 371 17.88 20.45 -4.95
N GLY A 372 17.00 21.28 -4.37
CA GLY A 372 17.03 22.74 -4.41
C GLY A 372 16.11 23.35 -5.46
N GLU A 373 15.45 22.55 -6.30
CA GLU A 373 14.41 23.01 -7.21
C GLU A 373 13.04 22.90 -6.55
N THR A 374 12.14 23.82 -6.86
CA THR A 374 10.82 23.86 -6.21
C THR A 374 9.70 23.92 -7.22
N LYS A 375 8.60 23.22 -6.91
CA LYS A 375 7.42 23.13 -7.77
C LYS A 375 6.16 23.02 -6.92
N GLU A 376 5.16 23.83 -7.25
CA GLU A 376 3.82 23.64 -6.70
C GLU A 376 3.06 22.56 -7.49
N THR A 377 2.28 21.74 -6.78
CA THR A 377 1.39 20.76 -7.42
C THR A 377 0.04 21.39 -7.75
N ASP A 378 -0.70 20.76 -8.66
CA ASP A 378 -2.15 20.95 -8.72
C ASP A 378 -2.83 20.38 -7.47
N TRP A 379 -4.15 20.56 -7.37
CA TRP A 379 -4.97 19.95 -6.33
C TRP A 379 -4.93 18.43 -6.46
N LYS A 380 -4.54 17.76 -5.37
CA LYS A 380 -4.56 16.30 -5.26
C LYS A 380 -5.66 15.91 -4.29
N GLN A 381 -6.59 15.10 -4.78
CA GLN A 381 -7.60 14.49 -3.91
C GLN A 381 -6.91 13.54 -2.92
N VAL A 382 -7.32 13.60 -1.67
CA VAL A 382 -6.84 12.74 -0.58
C VAL A 382 -8.02 12.12 0.15
N ASP A 383 -7.78 11.03 0.86
CA ASP A 383 -8.79 10.43 1.73
C ASP A 383 -8.99 11.28 2.99
N ALA A 384 -10.20 11.23 3.56
CA ALA A 384 -10.59 12.00 4.74
C ALA A 384 -9.60 11.79 5.92
N SER A 385 -9.20 10.54 6.18
CA SER A 385 -8.25 10.22 7.25
C SER A 385 -6.87 10.87 7.06
N PHE A 386 -6.41 11.01 5.80
CA PHE A 386 -5.15 11.67 5.51
C PHE A 386 -5.26 13.20 5.62
N TYR A 387 -6.41 13.76 5.24
CA TYR A 387 -6.72 15.17 5.45
C TYR A 387 -6.72 15.51 6.94
N ASP A 388 -7.46 14.74 7.74
CA ASP A 388 -7.58 14.91 9.18
C ASP A 388 -6.22 14.81 9.89
N ALA A 389 -5.43 13.79 9.55
CA ALA A 389 -4.09 13.61 10.10
C ALA A 389 -3.12 14.76 9.77
N ASN A 390 -3.43 15.58 8.76
CA ASN A 390 -2.63 16.72 8.34
C ASN A 390 -3.31 18.07 8.54
N PHE A 391 -4.49 18.09 9.15
CA PHE A 391 -5.28 19.30 9.33
C PHE A 391 -4.51 20.38 10.12
N GLU A 392 -3.69 19.97 11.08
CA GLU A 392 -2.85 20.88 11.88
C GLU A 392 -1.53 21.25 11.20
N HIS A 393 -1.21 20.66 10.04
CA HIS A 393 0.12 20.70 9.43
C HIS A 393 0.25 21.67 8.25
N LEU A 394 -0.71 22.59 8.05
CA LEU A 394 -0.61 23.59 6.99
C LEU A 394 0.69 24.39 7.15
N GLY A 395 1.42 24.54 6.05
CA GLY A 395 2.73 25.19 6.01
C GLY A 395 3.89 24.34 6.55
N MET A 396 3.67 23.09 6.96
CA MET A 396 4.74 22.21 7.45
C MET A 396 5.22 21.25 6.37
N ALA A 397 6.46 20.79 6.49
CA ALA A 397 6.96 19.63 5.75
C ALA A 397 6.34 18.38 6.36
N ILE A 398 5.46 17.71 5.62
CA ILE A 398 4.80 16.45 6.04
C ILE A 398 5.56 15.20 5.58
N LEU A 399 6.58 15.41 4.74
CA LEU A 399 7.53 14.41 4.31
C LEU A 399 8.86 15.11 4.00
N ALA A 400 9.97 14.59 4.49
CA ALA A 400 11.30 15.08 4.18
C ALA A 400 12.33 13.94 4.14
N LYS A 401 13.13 13.90 3.08
CA LYS A 401 14.32 13.05 2.98
C LYS A 401 15.52 13.93 2.64
N PRO A 402 16.33 14.31 3.63
CA PRO A 402 17.59 14.99 3.39
C PRO A 402 18.62 14.08 2.68
N TYR A 403 19.66 14.69 2.12
CA TYR A 403 20.83 14.01 1.57
C TYR A 403 21.52 13.19 2.67
N GLY A 404 21.98 11.99 2.33
CA GLY A 404 22.52 11.02 3.28
C GLY A 404 21.44 10.30 4.10
N VAL A 405 20.19 10.23 3.61
CA VAL A 405 19.12 9.49 4.28
C VAL A 405 18.53 8.47 3.30
N PHE A 406 18.42 7.21 3.75
CA PHE A 406 17.74 6.17 2.98
C PHE A 406 16.23 6.41 2.97
N GLU A 407 15.53 5.85 1.98
CA GLU A 407 14.08 6.02 1.84
C GLU A 407 13.31 5.50 3.06
N GLU A 408 13.77 4.40 3.68
CA GLU A 408 13.15 3.84 4.89
C GLU A 408 13.30 4.75 6.13
N ASP A 409 14.31 5.61 6.13
CA ASP A 409 14.62 6.55 7.22
C ASP A 409 14.04 7.95 6.96
N GLN A 410 13.23 8.12 5.91
CA GLN A 410 12.59 9.39 5.60
C GLN A 410 11.72 9.88 6.78
N LEU A 411 11.67 11.20 6.95
CA LEU A 411 10.88 11.83 7.99
C LEU A 411 9.45 12.01 7.51
N THR A 412 8.51 11.35 8.18
CA THR A 412 7.06 11.47 7.91
C THR A 412 6.33 12.27 8.98
N GLN A 413 7.00 12.59 10.09
CA GLN A 413 6.46 13.44 11.14
C GLN A 413 6.59 14.90 10.71
N ALA A 414 5.47 15.63 10.80
CA ALA A 414 5.42 16.98 10.28
C ALA A 414 6.32 17.93 11.07
N ALA A 415 7.15 18.70 10.37
CA ALA A 415 8.12 19.62 10.97
C ALA A 415 8.20 20.92 10.17
N PRO A 416 8.80 21.99 10.73
CA PRO A 416 8.97 23.24 10.00
C PRO A 416 9.78 23.00 8.71
N PRO A 417 9.43 23.63 7.58
CA PRO A 417 10.11 23.40 6.31
C PRO A 417 11.63 23.67 6.38
N GLY A 418 12.43 22.71 5.89
CA GLY A 418 13.89 22.76 5.99
C GLY A 418 14.45 22.33 7.34
N MET A 419 13.67 22.17 8.41
CA MET A 419 14.18 21.76 9.73
C MET A 419 15.02 20.48 9.67
N ALA A 420 14.62 19.53 8.82
CA ALA A 420 15.30 18.26 8.59
C ALA A 420 16.68 18.37 7.92
N TYR A 421 16.96 19.48 7.25
CA TYR A 421 18.16 19.73 6.45
C TYR A 421 19.22 20.49 7.25
N VAL A 422 18.80 21.14 8.34
CA VAL A 422 19.68 21.87 9.24
C VAL A 422 20.70 20.91 9.87
N GLY A 423 21.95 21.34 9.91
CA GLY A 423 23.07 20.54 10.42
C GLY A 423 23.80 19.74 9.35
N ASN A 424 23.26 19.62 8.14
CA ASN A 424 23.95 19.00 7.01
C ASN A 424 24.60 20.08 6.13
N SER A 425 25.92 19.99 5.95
CA SER A 425 26.76 20.97 5.25
C SER A 425 26.43 21.13 3.77
N GLN A 426 25.73 20.19 3.15
CA GLN A 426 25.26 20.31 1.76
C GLN A 426 24.22 21.43 1.57
N TYR A 427 23.60 21.89 2.66
CA TYR A 427 22.49 22.83 2.61
C TYR A 427 22.81 24.22 3.19
N GLY A 428 23.88 24.33 3.97
CA GLY A 428 24.19 25.54 4.69
C GLY A 428 25.19 25.34 5.83
N GLU A 429 25.27 26.33 6.70
CA GLU A 429 26.21 26.35 7.82
C GLU A 429 25.65 27.10 9.04
N TRP A 430 26.17 26.79 10.23
CA TRP A 430 25.87 27.54 11.44
C TRP A 430 26.67 28.84 11.47
N LYS A 431 25.98 29.99 11.56
CA LYS A 431 26.59 31.32 11.75
C LYS A 431 26.25 31.88 13.11
N LYS A 432 27.11 32.77 13.60
CA LYS A 432 26.86 33.56 14.82
C LYS A 432 26.39 34.95 14.43
N ASP A 433 25.40 35.48 15.14
CA ASP A 433 25.07 36.90 15.06
C ASP A 433 25.96 37.74 16.00
N ASN A 434 25.79 39.06 15.94
CA ASN A 434 26.55 40.03 16.75
C ASN A 434 26.33 39.88 18.26
N THR A 435 25.30 39.10 18.68
CA THR A 435 25.00 38.80 20.08
C THR A 435 25.50 37.42 20.51
N GLY A 436 26.20 36.71 19.63
CA GLY A 436 26.75 35.38 19.88
C GLY A 436 25.77 34.23 19.68
N ASN A 437 24.52 34.50 19.30
CA ASN A 437 23.52 33.46 19.06
C ASN A 437 23.79 32.76 17.72
N GLN A 438 23.65 31.43 17.72
CA GLN A 438 23.84 30.62 16.51
C GLN A 438 22.54 30.43 15.74
N PHE A 439 22.58 30.68 14.44
CA PHE A 439 21.49 30.42 13.49
C PHE A 439 21.99 29.69 12.25
N TRP A 440 21.10 28.92 11.63
CA TRP A 440 21.41 28.22 10.39
C TRP A 440 21.27 29.16 9.18
N SER A 441 22.33 29.25 8.37
CA SER A 441 22.39 30.04 7.15
C SER A 441 22.33 29.11 5.93
N TRP A 442 21.29 29.25 5.12
CA TRP A 442 21.09 28.43 3.91
C TRP A 442 22.00 28.86 2.76
N TYR A 443 22.44 27.89 1.96
CA TYR A 443 22.93 28.18 0.61
C TYR A 443 21.78 28.66 -0.29
N GLY A 444 22.10 29.48 -1.29
CA GLY A 444 21.12 30.24 -2.07
C GLY A 444 19.94 29.42 -2.60
N LYS A 445 20.21 28.23 -3.16
CA LYS A 445 19.16 27.33 -3.69
C LYS A 445 18.18 26.79 -2.63
N TYR A 446 18.53 26.84 -1.35
CA TYR A 446 17.67 26.43 -0.24
C TYR A 446 17.11 27.60 0.57
N ALA A 447 17.34 28.84 0.12
CA ALA A 447 16.87 30.05 0.80
C ALA A 447 15.33 30.13 0.90
N LEU A 448 14.60 29.40 0.04
CA LEU A 448 13.14 29.26 0.13
C LEU A 448 12.67 28.90 1.54
N PHE A 449 13.37 27.97 2.23
CA PHE A 449 12.95 27.54 3.57
C PHE A 449 12.89 28.70 4.55
N SER A 450 13.73 29.72 4.38
CA SER A 450 13.69 30.94 5.18
C SER A 450 12.59 31.91 4.75
N MET A 451 12.19 31.94 3.47
CA MET A 451 11.25 32.91 2.91
C MET A 451 9.80 32.42 2.87
N LEU A 452 9.54 31.15 3.14
CA LEU A 452 8.22 30.54 2.94
C LEU A 452 7.07 31.24 3.68
N PHE A 453 7.33 31.78 4.87
CA PHE A 453 6.29 32.39 5.71
C PHE A 453 6.28 33.92 5.66
N SER A 454 7.35 34.56 5.18
CA SER A 454 7.51 36.02 5.25
C SER A 454 8.49 36.50 4.19
N SER A 455 8.32 37.75 3.74
CA SER A 455 9.31 38.46 2.93
C SER A 455 10.64 38.66 3.66
N ARG A 456 10.68 38.54 5.00
CA ARG A 456 11.91 38.55 5.79
C ARG A 456 12.37 37.11 6.06
N PRO A 457 13.64 36.75 5.77
CA PRO A 457 14.18 35.43 6.06
C PRO A 457 14.05 35.08 7.54
N SER A 458 13.43 33.93 7.82
CA SER A 458 13.42 33.32 9.14
C SER A 458 14.48 32.22 9.24
N TYR A 459 15.21 32.17 10.34
CA TYR A 459 16.29 31.21 10.54
C TYR A 459 15.99 30.27 11.71
N TYR A 460 16.57 29.08 11.67
CA TYR A 460 16.53 28.13 12.78
C TYR A 460 17.68 28.41 13.73
N SER A 461 17.38 28.62 15.01
CA SER A 461 18.41 28.71 16.04
C SER A 461 18.93 27.32 16.43
N ARG A 462 20.17 27.26 16.92
CA ARG A 462 20.78 25.99 17.35
C ARG A 462 19.95 25.29 18.44
N ASN A 463 19.41 26.06 19.39
CA ASN A 463 18.58 25.52 20.47
C ASN A 463 17.27 24.93 19.96
N SER A 464 16.58 25.60 19.02
CA SER A 464 15.35 25.05 18.42
C SER A 464 15.64 23.77 17.64
N TRP A 465 16.76 23.72 16.92
CA TRP A 465 17.15 22.52 16.18
C TRP A 465 17.51 21.36 17.10
N ASN A 466 18.33 21.59 18.13
CA ASN A 466 18.66 20.57 19.12
C ASN A 466 17.40 20.03 19.81
N GLY A 467 16.48 20.93 20.19
CA GLY A 467 15.20 20.55 20.81
C GLY A 467 14.35 19.66 19.93
N TRP A 468 14.23 19.98 18.63
CA TRP A 468 13.56 19.15 17.64
C TRP A 468 14.27 17.81 17.41
N ASN A 469 15.57 17.86 17.13
CA ASN A 469 16.38 16.70 16.77
C ASN A 469 16.36 15.62 17.85
N ASN A 470 16.39 16.02 19.12
CA ASN A 470 16.48 15.09 20.25
C ASN A 470 15.13 14.53 20.71
N ASN A 471 14.03 15.29 20.56
CA ASN A 471 12.76 14.97 21.23
C ASN A 471 11.56 14.77 20.28
N TYR A 472 11.73 15.06 18.99
CA TYR A 472 10.63 15.07 18.02
C TYR A 472 10.96 14.30 16.75
N ARG A 473 12.21 14.38 16.27
CA ARG A 473 12.67 13.68 15.08
C ARG A 473 12.37 12.17 15.18
N HIS A 474 11.73 11.61 14.17
CA HIS A 474 11.26 10.21 14.10
C HIS A 474 10.18 9.81 15.13
N GLN A 475 9.63 10.74 15.92
CA GLN A 475 8.67 10.41 17.00
C GLN A 475 7.32 11.11 16.82
N LYS A 476 7.31 12.44 16.68
CA LYS A 476 6.06 13.22 16.65
C LYS A 476 6.24 14.56 15.95
N PRO A 477 5.15 15.21 15.48
CA PRO A 477 5.21 16.52 14.86
C PRO A 477 5.81 17.61 15.76
N TYR A 478 6.47 18.59 15.16
CA TYR A 478 7.07 19.72 15.87
C TYR A 478 6.58 21.06 15.34
N PHE A 479 5.84 21.77 16.19
CA PHE A 479 5.25 23.07 15.85
C PHE A 479 6.12 24.27 16.29
N GLY A 480 7.18 24.02 17.06
CA GLY A 480 7.94 25.07 17.74
C GLY A 480 7.09 25.92 18.69
N LYS A 481 7.76 26.78 19.47
CA LYS A 481 7.09 27.74 20.35
C LYS A 481 7.69 29.14 20.19
N THR A 482 6.85 30.15 20.28
CA THR A 482 7.26 31.55 20.45
C THR A 482 7.70 31.80 21.90
N GLN A 483 8.29 32.97 22.18
CA GLN A 483 8.64 33.37 23.55
C GLN A 483 7.44 33.35 24.50
N ASN A 484 6.24 33.65 23.99
CA ASN A 484 5.00 33.68 24.75
C ASN A 484 4.28 32.31 24.77
N GLY A 485 4.95 31.23 24.40
CA GLY A 485 4.42 29.86 24.47
C GLY A 485 3.49 29.44 23.31
N PHE A 486 3.07 30.35 22.45
CA PHE A 486 2.23 30.02 21.29
C PHE A 486 2.97 29.20 20.23
N GLN A 487 2.24 28.33 19.51
CA GLN A 487 2.76 27.57 18.37
C GLN A 487 3.32 28.52 17.30
N LYS A 488 4.51 28.20 16.79
CA LYS A 488 5.17 29.02 15.76
C LYS A 488 4.78 28.58 14.35
N TYR A 489 4.73 27.27 14.11
CA TYR A 489 4.45 26.61 12.84
C TYR A 489 3.15 25.79 12.92
N GLY A 490 2.70 25.24 11.78
CA GLY A 490 1.43 24.53 11.66
C GLY A 490 0.25 25.46 11.41
N THR A 491 -0.91 24.86 11.14
CA THR A 491 -2.16 25.55 10.76
C THR A 491 -2.52 26.68 11.70
N PHE A 492 -2.35 26.47 13.00
CA PHE A 492 -2.67 27.47 14.02
C PHE A 492 -1.47 28.32 14.47
N GLY A 493 -0.30 28.07 13.89
CA GLY A 493 0.95 28.73 14.22
C GLY A 493 1.02 30.19 13.75
N THR A 494 1.77 30.99 14.49
CA THR A 494 1.91 32.43 14.22
C THR A 494 2.46 32.73 12.82
N ASN A 495 3.35 31.87 12.29
CA ASN A 495 3.96 32.09 10.98
C ASN A 495 2.96 31.91 9.83
N VAL A 496 2.09 30.90 9.92
CA VAL A 496 1.04 30.66 8.91
C VAL A 496 -0.02 31.76 8.97
N LYS A 497 -0.47 32.12 10.18
CA LYS A 497 -1.47 33.17 10.39
C LYS A 497 -1.02 34.57 9.92
N LYS A 498 0.29 34.86 9.96
CA LYS A 498 0.83 36.16 9.54
C LYS A 498 1.33 36.18 8.09
N SER A 499 1.42 35.04 7.42
CA SER A 499 1.99 34.95 6.08
C SER A 499 0.96 35.33 5.00
N PRO A 500 1.21 36.34 4.16
CA PRO A 500 0.31 36.70 3.06
C PRO A 500 0.04 35.53 2.11
N GLY A 501 1.06 34.69 1.86
CA GLY A 501 0.94 33.52 0.99
C GLY A 501 0.09 32.38 1.56
N PHE A 502 -0.16 32.36 2.88
CA PHE A 502 -1.10 31.44 3.51
C PHE A 502 -2.46 32.09 3.77
N GLN A 503 -2.53 33.40 4.00
CA GLN A 503 -3.82 34.11 4.11
C GLN A 503 -4.62 34.13 2.80
N SER A 504 -3.97 33.96 1.64
CA SER A 504 -4.63 33.89 0.33
C SER A 504 -5.09 32.47 -0.07
N THR A 505 -4.81 31.46 0.75
CA THR A 505 -5.13 30.04 0.48
C THR A 505 -6.63 29.76 0.51
N SER A 506 -7.02 28.64 -0.10
CA SER A 506 -8.42 28.19 -0.06
C SER A 506 -8.84 27.83 1.36
N PHE A 507 -7.93 27.23 2.13
CA PHE A 507 -8.13 26.96 3.55
C PHE A 507 -8.43 28.23 4.36
N ALA A 508 -7.67 29.30 4.13
CA ALA A 508 -7.89 30.57 4.81
C ALA A 508 -9.21 31.23 4.42
N LYS A 509 -9.51 31.27 3.12
CA LYS A 509 -10.72 31.89 2.56
C LYS A 509 -12.02 31.20 2.98
N SER A 510 -11.97 29.89 3.21
CA SER A 510 -13.08 29.10 3.76
C SER A 510 -13.20 29.21 5.29
N GLY A 511 -12.37 30.05 5.94
CA GLY A 511 -12.43 30.26 7.38
C GLY A 511 -11.74 29.17 8.20
N GLY A 512 -10.88 28.32 7.61
CA GLY A 512 -10.22 27.21 8.30
C GLY A 512 -9.31 27.61 9.48
N PHE A 513 -8.95 28.88 9.63
CA PHE A 513 -8.24 29.39 10.81
C PHE A 513 -9.15 29.75 12.00
N LYS A 514 -10.46 29.87 11.77
CA LYS A 514 -11.46 29.93 12.85
C LYS A 514 -11.62 28.51 13.37
N SER A 515 -11.77 28.32 14.68
CA SER A 515 -12.01 26.98 15.23
C SER A 515 -13.28 26.42 14.57
N GLN A 516 -13.13 25.50 13.63
CA GLN A 516 -14.27 24.84 13.01
C GLN A 516 -14.97 24.02 14.10
N THR A 517 -16.24 24.31 14.34
CA THR A 517 -17.12 23.39 15.05
C THR A 517 -17.12 22.07 14.30
N SER A 518 -17.03 20.96 15.03
CA SER A 518 -17.05 19.58 14.55
C SER A 518 -18.34 19.16 13.82
N SER A 519 -19.23 20.10 13.46
CA SER A 519 -20.62 19.84 13.11
C SER A 519 -20.85 19.39 11.66
N VAL A 520 -19.93 19.67 10.73
CA VAL A 520 -20.09 19.26 9.32
C VAL A 520 -19.60 17.83 9.07
N ARG A 521 -18.56 17.37 9.80
CA ARG A 521 -17.94 16.04 9.59
C ARG A 521 -18.89 14.92 10.02
N GLY A 522 -19.42 14.21 9.03
CA GLY A 522 -20.30 13.05 9.25
C GLY A 522 -21.80 13.37 9.18
N ALA A 523 -22.19 14.59 8.86
CA ALA A 523 -23.60 14.98 8.75
C ALA A 523 -24.36 14.17 7.67
N GLY A 524 -23.66 13.66 6.64
CA GLY A 524 -24.25 12.78 5.61
C GLY A 524 -24.52 11.33 6.04
N ALA A 525 -24.02 10.87 7.20
CA ALA A 525 -24.11 9.46 7.62
C ALA A 525 -25.54 9.01 7.98
N ASN A 526 -26.41 9.97 8.34
CA ASN A 526 -27.79 9.72 8.79
C ASN A 526 -28.85 10.01 7.71
N LEU A 527 -28.43 10.23 6.46
CA LEU A 527 -29.36 10.39 5.34
C LEU A 527 -30.12 9.07 5.10
N ARG A 528 -31.44 9.13 5.24
CA ARG A 528 -32.34 8.03 4.91
C ARG A 528 -32.44 7.96 3.38
N GLY A 529 -31.64 7.10 2.75
CA GLY A 529 -31.78 6.81 1.32
C GLY A 529 -33.17 6.28 1.02
N GLY A 530 -33.88 6.94 0.09
CA GLY A 530 -35.27 6.67 -0.23
C GLY A 530 -36.14 7.89 0.01
N GLY A 531 -36.65 8.48 -1.07
CA GLY A 531 -37.46 9.69 -1.01
C GLY A 531 -38.70 9.55 -0.14
N PRO A 532 -39.35 10.68 0.20
CA PRO A 532 -40.64 10.68 0.89
C PRO A 532 -41.63 9.95 -0.02
N LYS A 533 -41.85 8.65 0.24
CA LYS A 533 -42.88 7.86 -0.46
C LYS A 533 -44.15 8.71 -0.45
N SER A 534 -44.65 9.05 -1.64
CA SER A 534 -45.78 9.96 -1.84
C SER A 534 -46.82 9.78 -0.74
N LYS A 535 -46.89 10.74 0.18
CA LYS A 535 -47.93 10.82 1.22
C LYS A 535 -49.16 11.59 0.71
N GLY A 536 -49.21 11.89 -0.59
CA GLY A 536 -50.36 12.52 -1.27
C GLY A 536 -51.32 11.51 -1.88
N LYS A 537 -51.05 10.21 -1.73
CA LYS A 537 -52.01 9.12 -1.90
C LYS A 537 -52.00 8.21 -0.68
#